data_AF-A0A924K0S0-F1
#
_entry.id   AF-A0A924K0S0-F1
#
_cell.length_a   1.000
_cell.length_b   1.000
_cell.length_c   1.000
_cell.angle_alpha   90.00
_cell.angle_beta   90.00
_cell.angle_gamma   90.00
#
_symmetry.space_group_name_H-M   'P 1'
#
loop_
_entity.id
_entity.type
_entity.pdbx_description
1 polymer ?
#
loop_
_entity_poly.entity_id
_entity_poly.type
_entity_poly.pdbx_seq_one_letter_code
_entity_poly.pdbx_strand_id
1 'polypeptide(L)' 'MTKQIRIENADTSNWPVRVTVQHKDVEGNWVDQPGSVQIDYPCRVTEQYLTSHRRLVIEERPAD' A
#
# COMPACT_ATOMS: atom_id res chain seq x y z
N MET A 1 -18.97 3.29 0.23
CA MET A 1 -18.75 1.87 0.58
C MET A 1 -17.29 1.72 0.99
N THR A 2 -17.03 1.15 2.17
CA THR A 2 -15.68 0.86 2.65
C THR A 2 -15.40 -0.62 2.44
N LYS A 3 -14.22 -0.96 1.92
CA LYS A 3 -13.74 -2.34 1.79
C LYS A 3 -12.44 -2.48 2.57
N GLN A 4 -12.31 -3.57 3.31
CA GLN A 4 -11.03 -3.98 3.89
C GLN A 4 -10.33 -4.89 2.89
N ILE A 5 -9.06 -4.62 2.63
CA ILE A 5 -8.20 -5.36 1.72
C ILE A 5 -7.00 -5.87 2.50
N ARG A 6 -6.63 -7.13 2.27
CA ARG A 6 -5.38 -7.73 2.75
C ARG A 6 -4.39 -7.81 1.60
N ILE A 7 -3.17 -7.35 1.82
CA ILE A 7 -2.04 -7.50 0.90
C ILE A 7 -1.00 -8.37 1.61
N GLU A 8 -0.52 -9.38 0.92
CA GLU A 8 0.46 -10.33 1.43
C GLU A 8 1.59 -10.49 0.42
N ASN A 9 2.82 -10.53 0.91
CA ASN A 9 3.94 -10.99 0.10
C ASN A 9 3.92 -12.52 0.02
N ALA A 10 3.43 -13.03 -1.11
CA ALA A 10 3.45 -14.45 -1.46
C ALA A 10 4.77 -14.87 -2.15
N ASP A 11 5.68 -13.92 -2.38
CA ASP A 11 6.97 -14.17 -3.01
C ASP A 11 8.03 -14.56 -1.98
N THR A 12 8.97 -15.40 -2.41
CA THR A 12 10.18 -15.78 -1.67
C THR A 12 11.43 -15.10 -2.21
N SER A 13 11.30 -14.27 -3.25
CA SER A 13 12.37 -13.46 -3.83
C SER A 13 12.74 -12.26 -2.94
N ASN A 14 13.90 -11.65 -3.25
CA ASN A 14 14.41 -10.46 -2.55
C ASN A 14 13.94 -9.14 -3.20
N TRP A 15 12.72 -9.09 -3.73
CA TRP A 15 12.14 -7.87 -4.33
C TRP A 15 11.11 -7.24 -3.38
N PRO A 16 11.52 -6.33 -2.47
CA PRO A 16 10.60 -5.67 -1.57
C PRO A 16 9.61 -4.77 -2.32
N VAL A 17 8.38 -4.76 -1.83
CA VAL A 17 7.34 -3.84 -2.32
C VAL A 17 6.93 -2.89 -1.22
N ARG A 18 6.72 -1.63 -1.59
CA ARG A 18 6.17 -0.62 -0.70
C ARG A 18 4.71 -0.38 -1.05
N VAL A 19 3.86 -0.43 -0.02
CA VAL A 19 2.45 -0.08 -0.12
C VAL A 19 2.23 1.30 0.48
N THR A 20 1.79 2.23 -0.35
CA THR A 20 1.40 3.59 0.05
C THR A 20 -0.11 3.74 -0.12
N VAL A 21 -0.77 4.25 0.92
CA VAL A 21 -2.17 4.69 0.80
C VAL A 21 -2.16 6.12 0.27
N GLN A 22 -2.89 6.37 -0.79
CA GLN A 22 -3.14 7.72 -1.27
C GLN A 22 -4.60 8.09 -1.01
N HIS A 23 -4.82 9.34 -0.62
CA HIS A 23 -6.16 9.92 -0.52
C HIS A 23 -6.35 11.02 -1.56
N LYS A 24 -7.60 11.24 -1.93
CA LYS A 24 -7.97 12.35 -2.81
C LYS A 24 -8.13 13.61 -1.97
N ASP A 25 -7.39 14.67 -2.30
CA ASP A 25 -7.55 15.98 -1.64
C ASP A 25 -8.80 16.72 -2.14
N VAL A 26 -8.99 17.95 -1.65
CA VAL A 26 -10.14 18.80 -2.01
C VAL A 26 -10.12 19.27 -3.46
N GLU A 27 -8.94 19.32 -4.09
CA GLU A 27 -8.75 19.69 -5.50
C GLU A 27 -8.88 18.48 -6.44
N GLY A 28 -8.92 17.28 -5.86
CA GLY A 28 -9.03 16.04 -6.60
C GLY A 28 -7.69 15.37 -6.90
N ASN A 29 -6.58 15.89 -6.38
CA ASN A 29 -5.26 15.30 -6.54
C ASN A 29 -5.08 14.11 -5.59
N TRP A 30 -4.23 13.17 -5.99
CA TRP A 30 -3.86 12.05 -5.14
C TRP A 30 -2.62 12.40 -4.34
N VAL A 31 -2.72 12.31 -3.02
CA VAL A 31 -1.64 12.65 -2.09
C VAL A 31 -1.34 11.46 -1.16
N ASP A 32 -0.05 11.22 -0.95
CA ASP A 32 0.43 10.16 -0.08
C ASP A 32 -0.02 10.40 1.37
N GLN A 33 -0.59 9.37 1.97
CA GLN A 33 -0.85 9.35 3.40
C GLN A 33 0.43 8.86 4.11
N PRO A 34 0.81 9.47 5.25
CA PRO A 34 1.93 8.99 6.05
C PRO A 34 1.71 7.54 6.52
N GLY A 35 2.80 6.80 6.68
CA GLY A 35 2.78 5.42 7.15
C GLY A 35 2.76 4.37 6.03
N SER A 36 3.52 4.60 4.95
CA SER A 36 3.76 3.55 3.95
C SER A 36 4.36 2.31 4.60
N VAL A 37 3.94 1.14 4.14
CA VAL A 37 4.39 -0.15 4.69
C VAL A 37 5.30 -0.83 3.68
N GLN A 38 6.52 -1.17 4.11
CA GLN A 38 7.40 -2.08 3.39
C GLN A 38 6.90 -3.52 3.59
N ILE A 39 6.77 -4.27 2.49
CA ILE A 39 6.48 -5.69 2.48
C ILE A 39 7.70 -6.40 1.87
N ASP A 40 8.62 -6.77 2.74
CA ASP A 40 10.03 -7.08 2.44
C ASP A 40 10.47 -8.49 2.87
N TYR A 41 9.56 -9.28 3.47
CA TYR A 41 9.83 -10.68 3.78
C TYR A 41 8.60 -11.58 3.47
N PRO A 42 8.81 -12.89 3.24
CA PRO A 42 7.73 -13.81 2.88
C PRO A 42 6.63 -13.86 3.93
N CYS A 43 5.38 -13.97 3.49
CA CYS A 43 4.18 -13.99 4.34
C CYS A 43 3.97 -12.71 5.17
N ARG A 44 4.72 -11.62 4.92
CA ARG A 44 4.41 -10.32 5.53
C ARG A 44 3.08 -9.83 4.97
N VAL A 45 2.22 -9.37 5.88
CA VAL A 45 0.86 -8.93 5.56
C VAL A 45 0.66 -7.48 6.02
N THR A 46 -0.08 -6.72 5.23
CA THR A 46 -0.72 -5.48 5.66
C THR A 46 -2.20 -5.52 5.32
N GLU A 47 -3.01 -4.89 6.17
CA GLU A 47 -4.42 -4.66 5.89
C GLU A 47 -4.68 -3.17 5.71
N GLN A 48 -5.53 -2.82 4.75
CA GLN A 48 -5.85 -1.45 4.41
C GLN A 48 -7.33 -1.28 4.08
N TYR A 49 -7.84 -0.07 4.28
CA TYR A 49 -9.21 0.27 3.93
C TYR A 49 -9.28 1.09 2.64
N LEU A 50 -10.06 0.60 1.69
CA LEU A 50 -10.42 1.29 0.46
C LEU A 50 -11.78 1.97 0.60
N THR A 51 -11.84 3.18 0.04
CA THR A 51 -13.08 3.96 -0.14
C THR A 51 -13.01 4.61 -1.52
N SER A 52 -14.07 5.30 -1.95
CA SER A 52 -14.05 6.07 -3.21
C SER A 52 -13.01 7.20 -3.24
N HIS A 53 -12.45 7.59 -2.09
CA HIS A 53 -11.46 8.65 -1.96
C HIS A 53 -10.08 8.13 -1.56
N ARG A 54 -9.87 6.80 -1.60
CA ARG A 54 -8.58 6.18 -1.29
C ARG A 54 -8.18 5.21 -2.38
N ARG A 55 -6.88 5.14 -2.67
CA ARG A 55 -6.28 4.10 -3.50
C ARG A 55 -5.02 3.57 -2.84
N LEU A 56 -4.62 2.38 -3.25
CA LEU A 56 -3.36 1.76 -2.87
C LEU A 56 -2.40 1.90 -4.04
N VAL A 57 -1.18 2.34 -3.76
CA VAL A 57 -0.07 2.38 -4.70
C VAL A 57 0.94 1.35 -4.21
N ILE A 58 1.19 0.33 -5.03
CA ILE A 58 2.14 -0.74 -4.75
C ILE A 58 3.26 -0.63 -5.76
N GLU A 59 4.47 -0.39 -5.26
CA GLU A 59 5.66 -0.17 -6.08
C GLU A 59 6.78 -1.07 -5.59
N GLU A 60 7.55 -1.64 -6.53
CA GLU A 60 8.84 -2.22 -6.19
C GLU A 60 9.77 -1.10 -5.69
N ARG A 61 10.38 -1.30 -4.53
CA ARG A 61 11.38 -0.37 -4.00
C ARG A 61 12.45 -1.14 -3.25
N PRO A 62 13.72 -0.71 -3.32
CA PRO A 62 14.75 -1.19 -2.41
C PRO A 62 14.29 -1.05 -0.96
N ALA A 63 14.73 -1.96 -0.08
CA ALA A 63 14.60 -1.73 1.35
C ALA A 63 15.39 -0.45 1.70
N ASP A 64 14.72 0.50 2.36
CA ASP A 64 15.33 1.76 2.82
C ASP A 64 16.31 1.50 3.98
#